data_AF-A0A9Y2JPA3-F1
#
_entry.id   AF-A0A9Y2JPA3-F1
#
_cell.length_a   1.000
_cell.length_b   1.000
_cell.length_c   1.000
_cell.angle_alpha   90.00
_cell.angle_beta   90.00
_cell.angle_gamma   90.00
#
_symmetry.space_group_name_H-M   'P 1'
#
loop_
_entity.id
_entity.type
_entity.pdbx_description
1 polymer ?
#
loop_
_entity_poly.entity_id
_entity_poly.type
_entity_poly.pdbx_seq_one_letter_code
_entity_poly.pdbx_strand_id
1 'polypeptide(L)' 'MTTQTLDTIASEQLDLQLDIVEDRLRQDYADLDRPSAHALVERERTRFAAARIHAFVPILVERAVRESLEEPPGRHRR' A
#
# COMPACT_ATOMS: atom_id res chain seq x y z
N MET A 1 27.53 8.40 8.20
CA MET A 1 26.30 8.94 8.81
C MET A 1 25.31 9.51 7.80
N THR A 2 25.60 9.57 6.50
CA THR A 2 24.67 10.09 5.47
C THR A 2 23.61 9.08 5.01
N THR A 3 23.89 7.78 5.06
CA THR A 3 22.96 6.72 4.60
C THR A 3 21.69 6.66 5.45
N GLN A 4 21.83 6.75 6.77
CA GLN A 4 20.72 6.62 7.72
C GLN A 4 19.65 7.73 7.55
N THR A 5 20.08 8.95 7.21
CA THR A 5 19.18 10.08 6.94
C THR A 5 18.40 9.87 5.63
N LEU A 6 19.03 9.32 4.59
CA LEU A 6 18.39 9.07 3.31
C LEU A 6 17.33 7.96 3.40
N ASP A 7 17.63 6.88 4.13
CA ASP A 7 16.68 5.79 4.36
C ASP A 7 15.44 6.26 5.15
N THR A 8 15.62 7.18 6.10
CA THR A 8 14.51 7.76 6.88
C THR A 8 13.61 8.62 6.00
N ILE A 9 14.19 9.54 5.22
CA ILE A 9 13.43 10.40 4.30
C ILE A 9 12.69 9.58 3.24
N ALA A 10 13.33 8.54 2.69
CA ALA A 10 12.70 7.65 1.72
C ALA A 10 11.54 6.83 2.32
N SER A 11 11.62 6.51 3.62
CA SER A 11 10.55 5.82 4.34
C SER A 11 9.37 6.75 4.63
N GLU A 12 9.62 7.96 5.12
CA GLU A 12 8.59 8.98 5.36
C GLU A 12 7.87 9.38 4.06
N GLN A 13 8.62 9.51 2.96
CA GLN A 13 8.03 9.79 1.65
C GLN A 13 7.16 8.63 1.17
N LEU A 14 7.55 7.38 1.42
CA LEU A 14 6.73 6.22 1.10
C LEU A 14 5.44 6.21 1.92
N ASP A 15 5.50 6.48 3.22
CA ASP A 15 4.32 6.55 4.10
C ASP A 15 3.30 7.57 3.57
N LEU A 16 3.75 8.79 3.23
CA LEU A 16 2.88 9.83 2.65
C LEU A 16 2.25 9.39 1.33
N GLN A 17 2.97 8.65 0.49
CA GLN A 17 2.41 8.12 -0.76
C GLN A 17 1.38 7.02 -0.52
N LEU A 18 1.55 6.22 0.53
CA LEU A 18 0.58 5.19 0.91
C LEU A 18 -0.69 5.80 1.51
N ASP A 19 -0.60 6.89 2.28
CA ASP A 19 -1.78 7.64 2.73
C ASP A 19 -2.62 8.14 1.55
N ILE A 20 -1.99 8.64 0.49
CA ILE A 20 -2.67 9.06 -0.75
C ILE A 20 -3.36 7.87 -1.43
N VAL A 21 -2.73 6.68 -1.40
CA VAL A 21 -3.32 5.44 -1.93
C VAL A 21 -4.56 5.06 -1.13
N GLU A 22 -4.51 5.10 0.21
CA GLU A 22 -5.66 4.83 1.08
C GLU A 22 -6.84 5.75 0.76
N ASP A 23 -6.59 7.06 0.62
CA ASP A 23 -7.63 8.04 0.31
C ASP A 23 -8.25 7.80 -1.08
N ARG A 24 -7.44 7.44 -2.09
CA ARG A 24 -7.94 7.09 -3.42
C ARG A 24 -8.80 5.83 -3.39
N LEU A 25 -8.38 4.80 -2.64
CA LEU A 25 -9.18 3.58 -2.49
C LEU A 25 -10.53 3.87 -1.82
N ARG A 26 -10.55 4.70 -0.77
CA ARG A 26 -11.81 5.13 -0.12
C ARG A 26 -12.72 5.94 -1.04
N GLN A 27 -12.16 6.72 -1.96
CA GLN A 27 -12.94 7.46 -2.96
C GLN A 27 -13.58 6.54 -4.00
N ASP A 28 -12.85 5.51 -4.44
CA ASP A 28 -13.31 4.60 -5.49
C ASP A 28 -14.23 3.48 -4.96
N TYR A 29 -14.08 3.08 -3.69
CA TYR A 29 -14.86 2.03 -3.04
C TYR A 29 -15.65 2.60 -1.86
N ALA A 30 -16.92 3.00 -2.11
CA ALA A 30 -17.75 3.71 -1.14
C ALA A 30 -17.99 2.98 0.19
N ASP A 31 -17.98 1.65 0.18
CA ASP A 31 -18.16 0.82 1.38
C ASP A 31 -16.85 0.55 2.13
N LEU A 32 -15.71 1.01 1.62
CA LEU A 32 -14.41 0.82 2.24
C LEU A 32 -14.14 1.90 3.27
N ASP A 33 -14.26 1.54 4.55
CA ASP A 33 -13.93 2.45 5.65
C ASP A 33 -12.41 2.64 5.82
N ARG A 34 -12.02 3.70 6.56
CA ARG A 34 -10.61 4.05 6.75
C ARG A 34 -9.79 2.92 7.41
N PRO A 35 -10.26 2.29 8.51
CA PRO A 35 -9.52 1.20 9.13
C PRO A 35 -9.30 0.01 8.19
N SER A 36 -10.30 -0.36 7.37
CA SER A 36 -10.14 -1.47 6.42
C SER A 36 -9.20 -1.11 5.28
N ALA A 37 -9.29 0.11 4.74
CA ALA A 37 -8.35 0.60 3.72
C ALA A 37 -6.90 0.52 4.22
N HIS A 38 -6.64 1.04 5.43
CA HIS A 38 -5.33 0.99 6.06
C HIS A 38 -4.83 -0.44 6.25
N ALA A 39 -5.69 -1.33 6.77
CA ALA A 39 -5.32 -2.73 6.99
C ALA A 39 -4.98 -3.47 5.68
N LEU A 40 -5.71 -3.18 4.59
CA LEU A 40 -5.43 -3.77 3.26
C LEU A 40 -4.11 -3.24 2.69
N VAL A 41 -3.89 -1.92 2.75
CA VAL A 41 -2.67 -1.27 2.28
C VAL A 41 -1.47 -1.78 3.06
N GLU A 42 -1.55 -1.87 4.39
CA GLU A 42 -0.45 -2.37 5.21
C GLU A 42 -0.15 -3.85 4.95
N ARG A 43 -1.19 -4.68 4.83
CA ARG A 43 -1.01 -6.09 4.47
C ARG A 43 -0.21 -6.26 3.18
N GLU A 44 -0.47 -5.44 2.16
CA GLU A 44 0.26 -5.52 0.90
C GLU A 44 1.64 -4.83 0.98
N ARG A 45 1.77 -3.73 1.73
CA ARG A 45 3.04 -3.04 2.00
C ARG A 45 4.08 -3.98 2.61
N THR A 46 3.69 -4.80 3.59
CA THR A 46 4.63 -5.71 4.29
C THR A 46 5.36 -6.68 3.34
N ARG A 47 4.77 -7.02 2.18
CA ARG A 47 5.42 -7.84 1.15
C ARG A 47 6.67 -7.18 0.55
N PHE A 48 6.78 -5.86 0.66
CA PHE A 48 7.88 -5.05 0.15
C PHE A 48 8.81 -4.52 1.26
N ALA A 49 8.68 -4.99 2.51
CA ALA A 49 9.48 -4.49 3.64
C ALA A 49 11.01 -4.63 3.44
N ALA A 50 11.45 -5.59 2.62
CA ALA A 50 12.86 -5.81 2.28
C ALA A 50 13.27 -5.22 0.92
N ALA A 51 12.38 -4.50 0.24
CA ALA A 51 12.67 -3.91 -1.06
C ALA A 51 13.73 -2.80 -0.91
N ARG A 52 14.67 -2.73 -1.86
CA ARG A 52 15.70 -1.67 -1.88
C ARG A 52 15.24 -0.39 -2.61
N ILE A 53 14.16 -0.49 -3.38
CA ILE A 53 13.64 0.59 -4.22
C ILE A 53 12.16 0.74 -3.92
N HIS A 54 11.78 1.88 -3.34
CA HIS A 54 10.41 2.13 -2.90
C HIS A 54 9.56 2.93 -3.90
N ALA A 55 10.18 3.49 -4.94
CA ALA A 55 9.50 4.37 -5.91
C ALA A 55 8.26 3.75 -6.57
N PHE A 56 8.22 2.42 -6.71
CA PHE A 56 7.10 1.69 -7.32
C PHE A 56 6.22 0.97 -6.29
N VAL A 57 6.57 0.99 -5.00
CA VAL A 57 5.79 0.30 -3.96
C VAL A 57 4.35 0.83 -3.89
N PRO A 58 4.07 2.15 -3.93
CA PRO A 58 2.70 2.65 -3.85
C PRO A 58 1.78 2.10 -4.96
N ILE A 59 2.25 2.11 -6.21
CA ILE A 59 1.45 1.64 -7.35
C ILE A 59 1.24 0.13 -7.32
N LEU A 60 2.23 -0.64 -6.85
CA LEU A 60 2.11 -2.10 -6.70
C LEU A 60 1.14 -2.47 -5.58
N VAL A 61 1.22 -1.77 -4.44
CA VAL A 61 0.32 -1.96 -3.30
C VAL A 61 -1.12 -1.60 -3.70
N GLU A 62 -1.32 -0.44 -4.30
CA GLU A 62 -2.65 -0.01 -4.76
C GLU A 62 -3.28 -1.05 -5.68
N ARG A 63 -2.53 -1.53 -6.68
CA ARG A 63 -3.01 -2.53 -7.62
C ARG A 63 -3.39 -3.85 -6.93
N ALA A 64 -2.56 -4.33 -6.02
CA ALA A 64 -2.82 -5.57 -5.29
C ALA A 64 -4.08 -5.46 -4.40
N VAL A 65 -4.31 -4.30 -3.79
CA VAL A 65 -5.53 -4.03 -3.01
C VAL A 65 -6.76 -4.00 -3.91
N ARG A 66 -6.70 -3.31 -5.06
CA ARG A 66 -7.81 -3.27 -6.03
C ARG A 66 -8.17 -4.67 -6.53
N GLU A 67 -7.17 -5.46 -6.92
CA GLU A 67 -7.38 -6.86 -7.33
C GLU A 67 -8.07 -7.69 -6.22
N SER A 68 -7.73 -7.45 -4.95
CA SER A 68 -8.36 -8.13 -3.80
C SER A 68 -9.81 -7.69 -3.54
N LEU A 69 -10.16 -6.44 -3.85
CA LEU A 69 -11.52 -5.90 -3.70
C LEU A 69 -12.45 -6.30 -4.86
N GLU A 70 -11.87 -6.49 -6.05
CA GLU A 70 -12.60 -6.89 -7.26
C GLU A 70 -12.79 -8.42 -7.36
N GLU A 71 -11.96 -9.20 -6.67
CA GLU A 71 -12.14 -10.65 -6.59
C GLU A 71 -13.37 -11.01 -5.73
N PRO A 72 -14.32 -11.82 -6.24
CA PRO A 72 -15.38 -12.35 -5.41
C PRO A 72 -14.78 -13.23 -4.30
N PRO A 73 -15.35 -13.22 -3.08
CA PRO A 73 -14.84 -14.00 -1.95
C PRO A 73 -14.87 -15.49 -2.29
N GLY A 74 -13.72 -16.06 -2.65
CA GLY A 74 -13.62 -17.47 -3.05
C GLY A 74 -12.53 -17.80 -4.06
N ARG A 75 -11.85 -16.83 -4.67
CA ARG A 75 -10.78 -17.11 -5.64
C ARG A 75 -9.39 -16.76 -5.13
N HIS A 76 -9.06 -17.14 -3.91
CA HIS A 76 -7.64 -17.24 -3.52
C HIS A 76 -6.95 -18.28 -4.41
N ARG A 77 -6.26 -17.81 -5.46
CA ARG A 77 -5.33 -18.62 -6.23
C ARG A 77 -4.20 -19.06 -5.29
N ARG A 78 -4.11 -20.37 -5.15
CA ARG A 78 -2.99 -21.13 -4.58
C ARG A 78 -1.68 -20.81 -5.27
#